data_AF-A0A0K6FX18-F1
#
_entry.id   AF-A0A0K6FX18-F1
#
_cell.length_a   1.000
_cell.length_b   1.000
_cell.length_c   1.000
_cell.angle_alpha   90.00
_cell.angle_beta   90.00
_cell.angle_gamma   90.00
#
_symmetry.space_group_name_H-M   'P 1'
#
loop_
_entity.id
_entity.type
_entity.pdbx_description
1 polymer ?
#
loop_
_entity_poly.entity_id
_entity_poly.type
_entity_poly.pdbx_seq_one_letter_code
_entity_poly.pdbx_strand_id
1 'polypeptide(L)'
;MLTAPAKRNTFTPDNKPEVGEWYWADAEAMAKVASGQNGDVQPVLIDELFTGDGAEAARRSSHGIPIGRPPEIELRNMHATYAATWYSLSAATAFMFVVLVRRGRGGKDPKFIRRAN
;
A
#
# COMPACT_ATOMS: atom_id res chain seq x y z
N MET A 1 -8.68 15.21 -1.80
CA MET A 1 -7.90 14.61 -0.70
C MET A 1 -6.53 15.26 -0.73
N LEU A 2 -6.03 15.78 0.40
CA LEU A 2 -4.67 16.31 0.48
C LEU A 2 -3.75 15.15 0.89
N THR A 3 -2.94 14.69 -0.05
CA THR A 3 -2.01 13.57 0.16
C THR A 3 -0.59 14.10 0.02
N ALA A 4 0.34 13.57 0.82
CA ALA A 4 1.75 13.86 0.63
C ALA A 4 2.21 13.38 -0.76
N PRO A 5 3.16 14.08 -1.42
CA PRO A 5 3.68 13.66 -2.70
C PRO A 5 4.24 12.24 -2.63
N ALA A 6 4.04 11.46 -3.69
CA ALA A 6 4.47 10.08 -3.76
C ALA A 6 6.00 9.99 -3.57
N LYS A 7 6.43 9.08 -2.69
CA LYS A 7 7.87 8.90 -2.41
C LYS A 7 8.57 8.31 -3.63
N ARG A 8 9.60 8.99 -4.13
CA ARG A 8 10.46 8.53 -5.22
C ARG A 8 11.07 7.16 -4.92
N ASN A 9 11.06 6.27 -5.91
CA ASN A 9 11.76 4.99 -5.85
C ASN A 9 13.16 5.08 -6.51
N THR A 10 14.03 4.09 -6.27
CA THR A 10 15.40 4.07 -6.79
C THR A 10 15.50 3.93 -8.32
N PHE A 11 14.44 3.47 -8.97
CA PHE A 11 14.39 3.26 -10.43
C PHE A 11 13.84 4.47 -11.19
N THR A 12 13.30 5.48 -10.51
CA THR A 12 12.78 6.70 -11.13
C THR A 12 13.93 7.66 -11.45
N PRO A 13 14.13 8.05 -12.73
CA PRO A 13 15.11 9.06 -13.13
C PRO A 13 14.90 10.42 -12.44
N ASP A 14 15.92 11.27 -12.45
CA ASP A 14 15.81 12.64 -11.96
C ASP A 14 14.98 13.51 -12.93
N ASN A 15 14.23 14.46 -12.37
CA ASN A 15 13.48 15.46 -13.14
C ASN A 15 14.45 16.39 -13.89
N LYS A 16 14.02 16.94 -15.02
CA LYS A 16 14.76 17.94 -15.81
C LYS A 16 13.92 19.21 -15.96
N PRO A 17 13.90 20.07 -14.93
CA PRO A 17 13.10 21.30 -14.91
C PRO A 17 13.41 22.24 -16.09
N GLU A 18 14.65 22.23 -16.58
CA GLU A 18 15.15 23.08 -17.66
C GLU A 18 14.48 22.84 -19.02
N VAL A 19 14.03 21.61 -19.28
CA VAL A 19 13.31 21.23 -20.51
C VAL A 19 11.83 20.95 -20.24
N GLY A 20 11.37 21.14 -18.99
CA GLY A 20 9.99 20.87 -18.58
C GLY A 20 9.64 19.39 -18.49
N GLU A 21 10.63 18.49 -18.39
CA GLU A 21 10.39 17.05 -18.23
C GLU A 21 10.33 16.67 -16.74
N TRP A 22 9.18 16.13 -16.33
CA TRP A 22 8.92 15.69 -14.97
C TRP A 22 8.59 14.20 -14.96
N TYR A 23 9.47 13.38 -14.37
CA TYR A 23 9.31 11.94 -14.21
C TYR A 23 8.59 11.58 -12.90
N TRP A 24 8.61 12.49 -11.92
CA TRP A 24 7.85 12.39 -10.67
C TRP A 24 7.39 13.78 -10.21
N ALA A 25 6.30 13.82 -9.44
CA ALA A 25 5.68 15.05 -8.98
C ALA A 25 6.45 15.68 -7.80
N ASP A 26 7.43 16.53 -8.13
CA ASP A 26 8.13 17.38 -7.17
C ASP A 26 7.41 18.73 -7.04
N ALA A 27 6.45 18.82 -6.12
CA ALA A 27 5.63 20.02 -5.97
C ALA A 27 6.45 21.28 -5.63
N GLU A 28 7.57 21.14 -4.92
CA GLU A 28 8.42 22.28 -4.57
C GLU A 28 9.20 22.79 -5.78
N ALA A 29 9.85 21.87 -6.52
CA ALA A 29 10.58 22.25 -7.72
C ALA A 29 9.64 22.79 -8.80
N MET A 30 8.46 22.16 -8.99
CA MET A 30 7.45 22.63 -9.93
C MET A 30 6.92 24.01 -9.55
N ALA A 31 6.64 24.27 -8.26
CA ALA A 31 6.20 25.58 -7.80
C ALA A 31 7.28 26.66 -7.99
N LYS A 32 8.56 26.34 -7.79
CA LYS A 32 9.67 27.27 -8.09
C LYS A 32 9.74 27.62 -9.58
N VAL A 33 9.60 26.63 -10.46
CA VAL A 33 9.58 26.87 -11.91
C VAL A 33 8.35 27.68 -12.32
N ALA A 34 7.18 27.37 -11.78
CA ALA A 34 5.91 28.02 -12.12
C ALA A 34 5.78 29.45 -11.56
N SER A 35 6.30 29.71 -10.35
CA SER A 35 6.27 31.05 -9.73
C SER A 35 7.33 32.00 -10.30
N GLY A 36 8.32 31.48 -11.03
CA GLY A 36 9.45 32.28 -11.50
C GLY A 36 10.19 32.94 -10.32
N GLN A 37 10.28 34.27 -10.33
CA GLN A 37 10.97 35.04 -9.26
C GLN A 37 10.03 35.60 -8.19
N ASN A 38 8.71 35.49 -8.35
CA ASN A 38 7.75 36.23 -7.53
C ASN A 38 7.14 35.42 -6.39
N GLY A 39 7.41 34.11 -6.30
CA GLY A 39 7.02 33.30 -5.13
C GLY A 39 5.52 33.09 -4.91
N ASP A 40 4.67 33.46 -5.88
CA ASP A 40 3.20 33.46 -5.72
C ASP A 40 2.53 32.08 -5.85
N VAL A 41 3.31 31.00 -6.09
CA VAL A 41 2.77 29.65 -6.31
C VAL A 41 3.05 28.77 -5.09
N GLN A 42 1.99 28.24 -4.48
CA GLN A 42 2.11 27.25 -3.41
C GLN A 42 2.46 25.87 -3.97
N PRO A 43 3.30 25.08 -3.27
CA PRO A 43 3.67 23.71 -3.67
C PRO A 43 2.55 22.71 -3.36
N VAL A 44 1.37 22.92 -3.94
CA VAL A 44 0.20 22.06 -3.80
C VAL A 44 -0.17 21.50 -5.17
N LEU A 45 -0.15 20.18 -5.31
CA LEU A 45 -0.59 19.51 -6.52
C LEU A 45 -2.11 19.28 -6.46
N ILE A 46 -2.82 19.65 -7.52
CA ILE A 46 -4.25 19.41 -7.69
C ILE A 46 -4.44 18.53 -8.91
N ASP A 47 -4.88 17.30 -8.67
CA ASP A 47 -5.25 16.37 -9.73
C ASP A 47 -6.77 16.38 -9.93
N GLU A 48 -7.20 16.60 -11.17
CA GLU A 48 -8.59 16.33 -11.58
C GLU A 48 -8.78 14.81 -11.71
N LEU A 49 -9.92 14.30 -11.22
CA LEU A 49 -10.36 12.95 -11.55
C LEU A 49 -11.10 13.00 -12.88
N PHE A 50 -10.50 12.44 -13.92
CA PHE A 50 -11.08 12.48 -15.25
C PHE A 50 -12.10 11.35 -15.43
N THR A 51 -13.36 11.71 -15.66
CA THR A 51 -14.49 10.78 -15.89
C THR A 51 -15.04 10.84 -17.32
N GLY A 52 -14.37 11.59 -18.21
CA GLY A 52 -14.75 11.71 -19.61
C GLY A 52 -14.38 10.47 -20.45
N ASP A 53 -14.80 10.48 -21.71
CA ASP A 53 -14.45 9.45 -22.69
C ASP A 53 -13.14 9.77 -23.43
N GLY A 54 -12.70 8.86 -24.29
CA GLY A 54 -11.48 9.04 -25.09
C GLY A 54 -11.55 10.20 -26.08
N ALA A 55 -12.75 10.58 -26.54
CA ALA A 55 -12.93 11.69 -27.47
C ALA A 55 -12.74 13.04 -26.78
N GLU A 56 -13.27 13.18 -25.56
CA GLU A 56 -13.07 14.36 -24.71
C GLU A 56 -11.61 14.48 -24.27
N ALA A 57 -10.94 13.36 -23.96
CA ALA A 57 -9.50 13.37 -23.68
C ALA A 57 -8.69 13.87 -24.87
N ALA A 58 -8.97 13.37 -26.09
CA ALA A 58 -8.31 13.82 -27.31
C ALA A 58 -8.55 15.31 -27.59
N ARG A 59 -9.78 15.80 -27.37
CA ARG A 59 -10.13 17.22 -27.50
C ARG A 59 -9.38 18.10 -26.50
N ARG A 60 -9.27 17.68 -25.24
CA ARG A 60 -8.51 18.41 -24.21
C ARG A 60 -7.02 18.49 -24.56
N SER A 61 -6.44 17.37 -25.01
CA SER A 61 -5.04 17.32 -25.44
C SER A 61 -4.74 18.32 -26.57
N SER A 62 -5.61 18.41 -27.59
CA SER A 62 -5.41 19.35 -28.70
C SER A 62 -5.57 20.83 -28.32
N HIS A 63 -6.30 21.12 -27.24
CA HIS A 63 -6.50 22.48 -26.71
C HIS A 63 -5.54 22.83 -25.56
N GLY A 64 -4.59 21.95 -25.23
CA GLY A 64 -3.65 22.16 -24.12
C GLY A 64 -4.31 22.14 -22.74
N ILE A 65 -5.51 21.55 -22.62
CA ILE A 65 -6.21 21.40 -21.35
C ILE A 65 -5.66 20.16 -20.64
N PRO A 66 -5.23 20.26 -19.36
CA PRO A 66 -4.77 19.12 -18.59
C PRO A 66 -5.81 17.99 -18.55
N ILE A 67 -5.34 16.75 -18.70
CA ILE A 67 -6.15 15.55 -18.56
C ILE A 67 -5.85 14.97 -17.19
N GLY A 68 -6.89 14.89 -16.37
CA GLY A 68 -6.81 14.33 -15.03
C GLY A 68 -6.45 12.84 -15.00
N ARG A 69 -6.13 12.33 -13.81
CA ARG A 69 -5.88 10.91 -13.59
C ARG A 69 -7.20 10.14 -13.75
N PRO A 70 -7.19 8.94 -14.37
CA PRO A 70 -8.36 8.07 -14.31
C PRO A 70 -8.66 7.68 -12.85
N PRO A 71 -9.93 7.47 -12.49
CA PRO A 71 -10.29 7.02 -11.16
C PRO A 71 -9.67 5.64 -10.89
N GLU A 72 -8.77 5.57 -9.92
CA GLU A 72 -8.17 4.30 -9.47
C GLU A 72 -8.93 3.76 -8.26
N ILE A 73 -9.28 2.48 -8.32
CA ILE A 73 -9.86 1.75 -7.20
C ILE A 73 -8.74 0.90 -6.60
N GLU A 74 -8.16 1.36 -5.48
CA GLU A 74 -7.19 0.56 -4.73
C GLU A 74 -7.92 -0.55 -3.95
N LEU A 75 -7.94 -1.76 -4.51
CA LEU A 75 -8.35 -2.96 -3.79
C LEU A 75 -7.22 -3.43 -2.89
N ARG A 76 -7.39 -3.25 -1.58
CA ARG A 76 -6.37 -3.64 -0.60
C ARG A 76 -6.15 -5.16 -0.61
N ASN A 77 -4.98 -5.59 -1.10
CA ASN A 77 -4.61 -7.00 -1.14
C ASN A 77 -4.13 -7.51 0.22
N MET A 78 -5.02 -8.18 0.96
CA MET A 78 -4.74 -8.75 2.29
C MET A 78 -4.58 -10.28 2.27
N HIS A 79 -4.50 -10.91 1.09
CA HIS A 79 -4.50 -12.37 0.95
C HIS A 79 -3.33 -13.04 1.68
N ALA A 80 -2.14 -12.44 1.63
CA ALA A 80 -0.96 -12.95 2.32
C ALA A 80 -1.13 -12.93 3.85
N THR A 81 -1.70 -11.85 4.40
CA THR A 81 -2.00 -11.73 5.83
C THR A 81 -3.00 -12.78 6.27
N TYR A 82 -4.09 -12.97 5.53
CA TYR A 82 -5.07 -14.01 5.83
C TYR A 82 -4.44 -15.41 5.80
N ALA A 83 -3.66 -15.72 4.76
CA ALA A 83 -2.96 -17.01 4.67
C ALA A 83 -2.05 -17.22 5.89
N ALA A 84 -1.25 -16.21 6.26
CA ALA A 84 -0.39 -16.28 7.44
C ALA A 84 -1.17 -16.55 8.73
N THR A 85 -2.29 -15.85 8.96
CA THR A 85 -3.14 -16.06 10.13
C THR A 85 -3.70 -17.47 10.18
N TRP A 86 -4.32 -17.95 9.09
CA TRP A 86 -4.96 -19.25 9.05
C TRP A 86 -3.96 -20.40 9.20
N TYR A 87 -2.84 -20.37 8.46
CA TYR A 87 -1.82 -21.40 8.57
C TYR A 87 -1.13 -21.40 9.94
N SER A 88 -0.91 -20.22 10.55
CA SER A 88 -0.35 -20.14 11.91
C SER A 88 -1.29 -20.78 12.95
N LEU A 89 -2.60 -20.51 12.85
CA LEU A 89 -3.59 -21.09 13.76
C LEU A 89 -3.69 -22.61 13.57
N SER A 90 -3.70 -23.09 12.33
CA SER A 90 -3.66 -24.52 12.00
C SER A 90 -2.39 -25.21 12.49
N ALA A 91 -1.22 -24.57 12.34
CA ALA A 91 0.05 -25.10 12.82
C ALA A 91 0.09 -25.19 14.36
N ALA A 92 -0.39 -24.16 15.06
CA ALA A 92 -0.46 -24.14 16.52
C ALA A 92 -1.37 -25.26 17.06
N THR A 93 -2.55 -25.44 16.45
CA THR A 93 -3.48 -26.52 16.84
C THR A 93 -2.94 -27.90 16.51
N ALA A 94 -2.34 -28.09 15.33
CA ALA A 94 -1.67 -29.35 14.99
C ALA A 94 -0.53 -29.67 15.96
N PHE A 95 0.28 -28.68 16.33
CA PHE A 95 1.35 -28.84 17.31
C PHE A 95 0.81 -29.26 18.69
N MET A 96 -0.21 -28.56 19.21
CA MET A 96 -0.85 -28.92 20.48
C MET A 96 -1.42 -30.34 20.46
N PHE A 97 -2.08 -30.72 19.36
CA PHE A 97 -2.61 -32.06 19.18
C PHE A 97 -1.51 -33.13 19.19
N VAL A 98 -0.41 -32.89 18.46
CA VAL A 98 0.75 -33.78 18.44
C VAL A 98 1.37 -33.93 19.84
N VAL A 99 1.51 -32.83 20.59
CA VAL A 99 2.00 -32.86 21.97
C VAL A 99 1.06 -33.66 22.87
N LEU A 100 -0.26 -33.47 22.74
CA LEU A 100 -1.26 -34.20 23.53
C LEU A 100 -1.20 -35.71 23.28
N VAL A 101 -1.15 -36.13 22.01
CA VAL A 101 -1.07 -37.56 21.64
C VAL A 101 0.25 -38.16 22.11
N ARG A 102 1.37 -37.44 21.96
CA ARG A 102 2.69 -37.90 22.41
C ARG A 102 2.85 -37.95 23.93
N ARG A 103 2.17 -37.10 24.69
CA ARG A 103 2.19 -37.16 26.15
C ARG A 103 1.41 -38.34 26.72
N GLY A 104 0.55 -38.98 25.92
CA GLY A 104 -0.32 -40.08 26.37
C GLY A 104 -1.30 -39.62 27.46
N ARG A 105 -2.37 -40.39 27.71
CA ARG A 105 -3.25 -40.16 28.86
C ARG A 105 -2.48 -40.49 30.14
N GLY A 106 -1.62 -39.59 30.59
CA GLY A 106 -0.85 -39.68 31.82
C GLY A 106 -1.72 -39.53 33.07
N GLY A 107 -2.77 -40.36 33.18
CA GLY A 107 -3.44 -40.65 34.45
C GLY A 107 -2.58 -41.60 35.26
N LYS A 108 -1.55 -41.07 35.93
CA LYS A 108 -0.97 -41.73 37.10
C LYS A 108 -1.27 -40.84 38.29
N ASP A 109 -2.46 -40.99 38.86
CA ASP A 109 -2.73 -40.49 40.20
C ASP A 109 -2.04 -41.41 41.21
N PRO A 110 -0.99 -40.97 41.92
CA PRO A 110 -0.24 -41.83 42.84
C PRO A 110 -0.98 -42.09 44.17
N LYS A 111 -2.22 -41.62 44.35
CA LYS A 111 -2.92 -41.66 45.65
C LYS A 111 -3.77 -42.90 45.92
N PHE A 112 -4.08 -43.74 44.93
CA PHE A 112 -4.98 -44.89 45.12
C PHE A 112 -4.32 -46.24 45.40
N ILE A 113 -2.99 -46.37 45.26
CA ILE A 113 -2.30 -47.67 45.34
C ILE A 113 -1.83 -48.02 46.77
N ARG A 114 -1.92 -47.11 47.75
CA ARG A 114 -1.41 -47.33 49.13
C ARG A 114 -2.44 -47.86 50.16
N ARG A 115 -3.57 -48.43 49.76
CA ARG A 115 -4.57 -49.00 50.69
C ARG A 115 -4.95 -50.46 50.40
N ALA A 116 -3.99 -51.25 49.93
CA ALA A 116 -4.14 -52.71 49.85
C ALA A 116 -2.82 -53.35 50.28
N ASN A 117 -2.60 -53.37 51.60
CA ASN A 117 -1.84 -54.37 52.37
C ASN A 117 -1.83 -53.93 53.84
#